data_AF-A0A229R7T9-F1
#
_entry.id   AF-A0A229R7T9-F1
#
_cell.length_a   1.000
_cell.length_b   1.000
_cell.length_c   1.000
_cell.angle_alpha   90.00
_cell.angle_beta   90.00
_cell.angle_gamma   90.00
#
_symmetry.space_group_name_H-M   'P 1'
#
loop_
_entity.id
_entity.type
_entity.pdbx_description
1 polymer ?
#
loop_
_entity_poly.entity_id
_entity_poly.type
_entity_poly.pdbx_seq_one_letter_code
_entity_poly.pdbx_strand_id
1 'polypeptide(L)' 'MTASAVQVADTARYPLSEPGSPAWREIVSRTRAELRETGCSVLTDFIRPELRDVLRQEGARIA' A
#
# COMPACT_ATOMS: atom_id res chain seq x y z
N MET A 1 1.86 -12.13 15.75
CA MET A 1 0.73 -11.49 15.03
C MET A 1 1.22 -11.13 13.64
N THR A 2 0.81 -11.85 12.61
CA THR A 2 1.08 -11.46 11.21
C THR A 2 0.05 -10.41 10.83
N ALA A 3 0.47 -9.15 10.67
CA ALA A 3 -0.40 -8.11 10.14
C ALA A 3 -0.64 -8.36 8.65
N SER A 4 -1.91 -8.39 8.23
CA SER A 4 -2.28 -8.39 6.81
C SER A 4 -1.96 -7.03 6.20
N ALA A 5 -1.57 -7.00 4.92
CA ALA A 5 -1.32 -5.76 4.18
C ALA A 5 -2.52 -4.79 4.26
N VAL A 6 -3.76 -5.31 4.31
CA VAL A 6 -5.00 -4.52 4.44
C VAL A 6 -5.08 -3.78 5.78
N GLN A 7 -4.50 -4.33 6.85
CA GLN A 7 -4.51 -3.69 8.17
C GLN A 7 -3.56 -2.49 8.22
N VAL A 8 -2.48 -2.53 7.44
CA VAL A 8 -1.40 -1.55 7.47
C VAL A 8 -1.55 -0.47 6.38
N ALA A 9 -2.12 -0.84 5.23
CA ALA A 9 -2.32 0.06 4.11
C ALA A 9 -3.44 1.07 4.38
N ASP A 10 -3.31 2.29 3.84
CA ASP A 10 -4.38 3.27 3.77
C ASP A 10 -5.45 2.78 2.78
N THR A 11 -6.44 2.05 3.32
CA THR A 11 -7.51 1.47 2.51
C THR A 11 -8.53 2.50 2.00
N ALA A 12 -8.51 3.73 2.52
CA ALA A 12 -9.34 4.80 1.99
C ALA A 12 -8.75 5.34 0.68
N ARG A 13 -7.43 5.47 0.61
CA ARG A 13 -6.72 5.88 -0.60
C ARG A 13 -6.49 4.72 -1.58
N TYR A 14 -6.33 3.51 -1.07
CA TYR A 14 -6.05 2.30 -1.84
C TYR A 14 -7.06 1.21 -1.43
N PRO A 15 -8.19 1.04 -2.13
CA PRO A 15 -9.32 0.21 -1.69
C PRO A 15 -9.05 -1.30 -1.84
N LEU A 16 -8.03 -1.81 -1.15
CA LEU A 16 -7.59 -3.21 -1.19
C LEU A 16 -8.66 -4.18 -0.65
N SER A 17 -9.58 -3.68 0.17
CA SER A 17 -10.72 -4.44 0.69
C SER A 17 -11.87 -4.58 -0.32
N GLU A 18 -11.82 -3.85 -1.44
CA GLU A 18 -12.89 -3.80 -2.45
C GLU A 18 -12.35 -4.20 -3.84
N PRO A 19 -11.88 -5.44 -4.01
CA PRO A 19 -11.34 -5.90 -5.28
C PRO A 19 -12.40 -5.80 -6.39
N GLY A 20 -12.02 -5.26 -7.54
CA GLY A 20 -12.90 -5.09 -8.70
C GLY A 20 -13.75 -3.81 -8.70
N SER A 21 -13.76 -3.04 -7.60
CA SER A 21 -14.36 -1.70 -7.61
C SER A 21 -13.70 -0.81 -8.68
N PRO A 22 -14.39 0.24 -9.18
CA PRO A 22 -13.81 1.15 -10.16
C PRO A 22 -12.50 1.79 -9.68
N ALA A 23 -12.46 2.28 -8.43
CA ALA A 23 -11.28 2.88 -7.82
C ALA A 23 -10.12 1.88 -7.68
N TRP A 24 -10.39 0.64 -7.28
CA TRP A 24 -9.38 -0.41 -7.23
C TRP A 24 -8.79 -0.69 -8.62
N ARG A 25 -9.66 -0.82 -9.64
CA ARG A 25 -9.22 -1.10 -11.02
C ARG A 25 -8.39 0.04 -11.60
N GLU A 26 -8.75 1.28 -11.32
CA GLU A 26 -7.99 2.46 -11.74
C GLU A 26 -6.57 2.45 -11.19
N ILE A 27 -6.42 2.27 -9.87
CA ILE A 27 -5.13 2.21 -9.20
C ILE A 27 -4.27 1.07 -9.76
N VAL A 28 -4.85 -0.14 -9.89
CA VAL A 28 -4.13 -1.30 -10.43
C VAL A 28 -3.69 -1.08 -11.87
N SER A 29 -4.56 -0.48 -12.69
CA SER A 29 -4.25 -0.16 -14.09
C SER A 29 -3.06 0.82 -14.17
N ARG A 30 -3.12 1.91 -13.40
CA ARG A 30 -2.05 2.92 -13.31
C ARG A 30 -0.73 2.30 -12.84
N THR A 31 -0.75 1.56 -11.73
CA THR A 31 0.44 0.89 -11.19
C THR A 31 1.07 -0.07 -12.21
N ARG A 32 0.25 -0.83 -12.96
CA ARG A 32 0.75 -1.73 -14.01
C ARG A 32 1.34 -0.99 -15.21
N ALA A 33 0.77 0.16 -15.58
CA ALA A 33 1.32 1.00 -16.64
C ALA A 33 2.69 1.56 -16.22
N GLU A 34 2.80 2.15 -15.03
CA GLU A 34 4.05 2.68 -14.49
C GLU A 34 5.14 1.60 -14.37
N LEU A 35 4.78 0.40 -13.88
CA LEU A 35 5.70 -0.73 -13.81
C LEU A 35 6.18 -1.18 -15.19
N ARG A 36 5.31 -1.15 -16.22
CA ARG A 36 5.69 -1.52 -17.59
C ARG A 36 6.62 -0.48 -18.22
N GLU A 37 6.38 0.80 -17.94
CA GLU A 37 7.12 1.90 -18.57
C GLU A 37 8.45 2.19 -17.87
N THR A 38 8.48 2.11 -16.53
CA THR A 38 9.61 2.57 -15.72
C THR A 38 10.24 1.47 -14.86
N GLY A 39 9.62 0.28 -14.81
CA GLY A 39 10.03 -0.81 -13.92
C GLY A 39 9.70 -0.56 -12.44
N CYS A 40 9.08 0.58 -12.10
CA CYS A 40 8.75 0.95 -10.73
C CYS A 40 7.38 1.64 -10.66
N SER A 41 6.74 1.63 -9.49
CA SER A 41 5.55 2.44 -9.21
C SER A 41 5.57 2.81 -7.75
N VAL A 42 5.42 4.11 -7.46
CA VAL A 42 5.41 4.64 -6.11
C VAL A 42 3.96 4.91 -5.67
N LEU A 43 3.54 4.21 -4.62
CA LEU A 43 2.25 4.42 -3.98
C LEU A 43 2.43 5.39 -2.80
N THR A 44 2.29 6.68 -3.07
CA THR A 44 2.45 7.74 -2.06
C THR A 44 1.47 7.57 -0.90
N ASP A 45 1.98 7.64 0.33
CA ASP A 45 1.22 7.44 1.57
C ASP A 45 0.47 6.11 1.64
N PHE A 46 1.01 5.05 1.03
CA PHE A 46 0.37 3.73 1.07
C PHE A 46 0.17 3.20 2.49
N ILE A 47 1.03 3.57 3.45
CA ILE A 47 0.94 3.16 4.85
C ILE A 47 0.14 4.19 5.64
N ARG A 48 -0.84 3.72 6.42
CA ARG A 48 -1.62 4.54 7.35
C ARG A 48 -0.70 5.39 8.24
N PRO A 49 -0.92 6.71 8.34
CA PRO A 49 0.01 7.59 9.05
C PRO A 49 0.17 7.21 10.53
N GLU A 50 -0.88 6.70 11.17
CA GLU A 50 -0.88 6.31 12.58
C GLU A 50 0.03 5.10 12.88
N LEU A 51 0.36 4.29 11.85
CA LEU A 51 1.17 3.08 12.01
C LEU A 51 2.65 3.29 11.68
N ARG A 52 3.03 4.43 11.09
CA ARG A 52 4.40 4.66 10.57
C ARG A 52 5.45 4.59 11.69
N ASP A 53 5.16 5.18 12.85
CA ASP A 53 6.09 5.19 13.97
C ASP A 53 6.23 3.81 14.62
N VAL A 54 5.12 3.08 14.74
CA VAL A 54 5.13 1.69 15.23
C VAL A 54 5.97 0.81 14.31
N LEU A 55 5.73 0.86 13.00
CA LEU A 55 6.50 0.06 12.04
C LEU A 55 7.98 0.42 12.04
N ARG A 56 8.33 1.70 12.25
CA ARG A 56 9.73 2.13 12.39
C ARG A 56 10.40 1.47 13.59
N GLN A 57 9.73 1.44 14.75
CA GLN A 57 10.24 0.81 15.97
C GLN A 57 10.36 -0.71 15.81
N GLU A 58 9.36 -1.35 15.21
CA GLU A 58 9.38 -2.78 14.89
C GLU A 58 10.59 -3.14 13.99
N GLY A 59 10.80 -2.37 12.93
CA GLY A 59 11.90 -2.57 11.99
C GLY A 59 13.28 -2.38 12.63
N ALA A 60 13.43 -1.36 13.49
CA ALA A 60 14.68 -1.12 14.21
C ALA A 60 15.07 -2.25 15.17
N ARG A 61 14.11 -3.08 15.61
CA ARG A 61 14.37 -4.20 16.52
C ARG A 61 14.89 -5.46 15.82
N ILE A 62 14.70 -5.56 14.49
CA ILE A 62 15.04 -6.76 13.71
C ILE A 62 16.25 -6.56 12.79
N ALA A 63 16.70 -5.32 12.60
CA ALA A 63 17.93 -4.97 11.87
C ALA A 63 19.16 -5.19 12.74
#